data_AF-A0A7C2JZJ0-F1
#
_entry.id   AF-A0A7C2JZJ0-F1
#
_cell.length_a   1.000
_cell.length_b   1.000
_cell.length_c   1.000
_cell.angle_alpha   90.00
_cell.angle_beta   90.00
_cell.angle_gamma   90.00
#
_symmetry.space_group_name_H-M   'P 1'
#
loop_
_entity.id
_entity.type
_entity.pdbx_description
1 polymer ?
#
loop_
_entity_poly.entity_id
_entity_poly.type
_entity_poly.pdbx_seq_one_letter_code
_entity_poly.pdbx_strand_id
1 'polypeptide(L)'
;MGFLKKFFKNTYRDGQPRHGRSSFDNLTEEQLETHLRIARYGSFTLTDAVRPSYDLQVVPQSGYRHDHYHDRETGIRVPVLMASVSREKVLDVYFDLLDQLGTSVDVVLETSHERRGGHQDLYREEIDLPILKSILYDFEDLLLDDGCTGLAVLNPNIPLEVQFDEHKLLIMYGENLVDFQDILDEYGLEAREEMKFITEAEHVHSSSEDFARQFEQLKCRLGIDED
;
A
#
# COMPACT_ATOMS: atom_id res chain seq x y z
N MET A 1 -11.98 -21.74 10.22
CA MET A 1 -11.23 -21.05 9.14
C MET A 1 -12.17 -20.04 8.50
N GLY A 2 -11.99 -18.75 8.83
CA GLY A 2 -12.91 -17.68 8.47
C GLY A 2 -12.96 -17.40 6.96
N PHE A 3 -14.14 -16.97 6.49
CA PHE A 3 -14.43 -16.60 5.11
C PHE A 3 -13.44 -15.57 4.54
N LEU A 4 -13.06 -14.60 5.37
CA LEU A 4 -12.10 -13.55 5.07
C LEU A 4 -10.69 -14.10 4.76
N LYS A 5 -10.17 -15.08 5.52
CA LYS A 5 -8.85 -15.72 5.24
C LYS A 5 -8.72 -16.35 3.85
N LYS A 6 -9.82 -16.85 3.27
CA LYS A 6 -9.80 -17.36 1.89
C LYS A 6 -9.91 -16.24 0.86
N PHE A 7 -10.64 -15.18 1.20
CA PHE A 7 -10.77 -13.96 0.42
C PHE A 7 -9.42 -13.28 0.22
N PHE A 8 -8.63 -13.19 1.30
CA PHE A 8 -7.32 -12.53 1.29
C PHE A 8 -6.30 -13.20 0.37
N LYS A 9 -6.33 -14.53 0.18
CA LYS A 9 -5.36 -15.17 -0.72
C LYS A 9 -5.49 -14.72 -2.19
N ASN A 10 -6.62 -14.10 -2.57
CA ASN A 10 -6.93 -13.72 -3.95
C ASN A 10 -6.96 -12.20 -4.21
N THR A 11 -6.99 -11.34 -3.18
CA THR A 11 -6.99 -9.87 -3.34
C THR A 11 -5.66 -9.32 -3.86
N TYR A 12 -4.56 -10.06 -3.67
CA TYR A 12 -3.20 -9.63 -3.97
C TYR A 12 -2.72 -9.91 -5.42
N ARG A 13 -3.63 -10.02 -6.39
CA ARG A 13 -3.27 -10.23 -7.81
C ARG A 13 -3.24 -8.93 -8.61
N ASP A 14 -2.06 -8.32 -8.58
CA ASP A 14 -1.29 -7.81 -9.73
C ASP A 14 -2.09 -7.02 -10.79
N GLY A 15 -2.00 -5.69 -10.68
CA GLY A 15 -2.31 -4.76 -11.76
C GLY A 15 -1.14 -4.59 -12.71
N GLN A 16 -0.62 -5.67 -13.33
CA GLN A 16 0.39 -5.50 -14.39
C GLN A 16 -0.25 -4.82 -15.62
N PRO A 17 0.29 -3.68 -16.09
CA PRO A 17 -0.14 -3.12 -17.36
C PRO A 17 0.20 -4.07 -18.51
N ARG A 18 -0.71 -4.12 -19.48
CA ARG A 18 -0.59 -4.90 -20.72
C ARG A 18 0.65 -4.46 -21.50
N HIS A 19 1.46 -5.42 -21.95
CA HIS A 19 2.64 -5.26 -22.82
C HIS A 19 2.49 -4.17 -23.90
N GLY A 20 2.95 -2.96 -23.58
CA GLY A 20 3.39 -1.92 -24.50
C GLY A 20 4.92 -1.79 -24.44
N ARG A 21 5.53 -1.04 -25.37
CA ARG A 21 6.95 -0.65 -25.24
C ARG A 21 7.11 0.15 -23.94
N SER A 22 8.11 -0.18 -23.13
CA SER A 22 8.35 0.52 -21.86
C SER A 22 8.74 1.96 -22.15
N SER A 23 8.19 2.91 -21.38
CA SER A 23 8.58 4.32 -21.45
C SER A 23 10.05 4.54 -21.07
N PHE A 24 10.68 3.56 -20.41
CA PHE A 24 12.08 3.59 -19.98
C PHE A 24 13.08 3.04 -21.01
N ASP A 25 12.63 2.29 -22.04
CA ASP A 25 13.51 1.53 -22.96
C ASP A 25 14.49 2.39 -23.77
N ASN A 26 14.19 3.69 -23.98
CA ASN A 26 14.99 4.58 -24.84
C ASN A 26 15.65 5.74 -24.07
N LEU A 27 15.74 5.65 -22.74
CA LEU A 27 16.33 6.70 -21.92
C LEU A 27 17.83 6.50 -21.76
N THR A 28 18.57 7.61 -21.78
CA THR A 28 19.96 7.63 -21.30
C THR A 28 20.00 7.52 -19.77
N GLU A 29 21.12 7.06 -19.21
CA GLU A 29 21.32 6.98 -17.75
C GLU A 29 21.06 8.33 -17.05
N GLU A 30 21.54 9.43 -17.64
CA GLU A 30 21.33 10.79 -17.11
C GLU A 30 19.86 11.20 -17.10
N GLN A 31 19.09 10.86 -18.15
CA GLN A 31 17.65 11.12 -18.20
C GLN A 31 16.88 10.30 -17.18
N LEU A 32 17.27 9.04 -16.99
CA LEU A 32 16.67 8.17 -15.98
C LEU A 32 16.96 8.70 -14.57
N GLU A 33 18.22 9.00 -14.25
CA GLU A 33 18.63 9.54 -12.96
C GLU A 33 17.92 10.86 -12.65
N THR A 34 17.80 11.74 -13.65
CA THR A 34 17.05 12.99 -13.52
C THR A 34 15.57 12.74 -13.20
N HIS A 35 14.94 11.79 -13.89
CA HIS A 35 13.54 11.42 -13.64
C HIS A 35 13.34 10.85 -12.23
N LEU A 36 14.22 9.95 -11.79
CA LEU A 36 14.14 9.33 -10.45
C LEU A 36 14.30 10.36 -9.32
N ARG A 37 14.94 11.51 -9.57
CA ARG A 37 15.05 12.62 -8.61
C ARG A 37 13.78 13.47 -8.48
N ILE A 38 12.81 13.33 -9.37
CA ILE A 38 11.57 14.12 -9.33
C ILE A 38 10.60 13.47 -8.34
N ALA A 39 10.50 14.06 -7.15
CA ALA A 39 9.56 13.63 -6.12
C ALA A 39 8.26 14.44 -6.08
N ARG A 40 8.24 15.67 -6.63
CA ARG A 40 7.11 16.60 -6.47
C ARG A 40 6.32 16.82 -7.76
N TYR A 41 5.01 16.61 -7.69
CA TYR A 41 4.04 16.77 -8.78
C TYR A 41 2.95 17.74 -8.35
N GLY A 42 3.14 19.04 -8.64
CA GLY A 42 2.25 20.10 -8.16
C GLY A 42 2.29 20.23 -6.64
N SER A 43 1.15 19.96 -5.98
CA SER A 43 1.05 19.92 -4.52
C SER A 43 1.35 18.55 -3.93
N PHE A 44 1.50 17.51 -4.76
CA PHE A 44 1.75 16.14 -4.31
C PHE A 44 3.24 15.85 -4.20
N THR A 45 3.65 15.13 -3.14
CA THR A 45 5.02 14.67 -2.95
C THR A 45 5.03 13.15 -2.80
N LEU A 46 5.76 12.45 -3.68
CA LEU A 46 6.01 11.01 -3.59
C LEU A 46 6.93 10.70 -2.41
N THR A 47 6.80 9.48 -1.89
CA THR A 47 7.86 8.84 -1.10
C THR A 47 9.00 8.37 -2.00
N ASP A 48 10.05 7.75 -1.48
CA ASP A 48 11.14 7.21 -2.32
C ASP A 48 10.88 5.79 -2.85
N ALA A 49 9.76 5.19 -2.45
CA ALA A 49 9.42 3.81 -2.78
C ALA A 49 9.08 3.58 -4.25
N VAL A 50 8.36 4.50 -4.90
CA VAL A 50 7.86 4.30 -6.27
C VAL A 50 8.06 5.55 -7.13
N ARG A 51 8.32 5.33 -8.42
CA ARG A 51 8.38 6.39 -9.44
C ARG A 51 7.43 6.08 -10.60
N PRO A 52 6.66 7.08 -11.09
CA PRO A 52 5.76 6.89 -12.22
C PRO A 52 6.53 6.68 -13.52
N SER A 53 5.82 6.28 -14.57
CA SER A 53 6.35 6.18 -15.93
C SER A 53 7.02 7.48 -16.38
N TYR A 54 8.01 7.36 -17.26
CA TYR A 54 8.73 8.54 -17.78
C TYR A 54 7.82 9.46 -18.62
N ASP A 55 6.84 8.88 -19.32
CA ASP A 55 5.87 9.61 -20.13
C ASP A 55 4.68 10.16 -19.32
N LEU A 56 4.65 9.94 -18.00
CA LEU A 56 3.67 10.46 -17.04
C LEU A 56 2.20 10.23 -17.47
N GLN A 57 1.87 9.00 -17.90
CA GLN A 57 0.49 8.62 -18.24
C GLN A 57 -0.48 8.83 -17.07
N VAL A 58 0.01 8.67 -15.84
CA VAL A 58 -0.67 9.03 -14.61
C VAL A 58 0.21 10.01 -13.84
N VAL A 59 -0.35 11.17 -13.51
CA VAL A 59 0.31 12.18 -12.68
C VAL A 59 -0.12 11.96 -11.23
N PRO A 60 0.81 11.72 -10.29
CA PRO A 60 0.49 11.55 -8.87
C PRO A 60 -0.23 12.75 -8.28
N GLN A 61 -1.28 12.50 -7.50
CA GLN A 61 -2.11 13.52 -6.85
C GLN A 61 -2.64 12.99 -5.52
N SER A 62 -3.08 13.89 -4.63
CA SER A 62 -3.76 13.49 -3.38
C SER A 62 -5.28 13.46 -3.58
N GLY A 63 -5.93 12.51 -2.93
CA GLY A 63 -7.36 12.31 -2.96
C GLY A 63 -7.71 10.84 -2.76
N TYR A 64 -9.00 10.53 -2.77
CA TYR A 64 -9.48 9.16 -2.69
C TYR A 64 -10.56 8.87 -3.73
N ARG A 65 -10.76 7.61 -4.07
CA ARG A 65 -11.75 7.13 -5.04
C ARG A 65 -12.49 5.93 -4.47
N HIS A 66 -13.79 5.85 -4.74
CA HIS A 66 -14.58 4.66 -4.47
C HIS A 66 -14.33 3.62 -5.56
N ASP A 67 -14.04 2.40 -5.15
CA ASP A 67 -13.89 1.27 -6.06
C ASP A 67 -14.61 0.05 -5.50
N HIS A 68 -14.59 -1.05 -6.25
CA HIS A 68 -15.08 -2.33 -5.78
C HIS A 68 -14.11 -3.44 -6.16
N TYR A 69 -13.71 -4.21 -5.17
CA TYR A 69 -13.01 -5.45 -5.42
C TYR A 69 -14.00 -6.53 -5.85
N HIS A 70 -13.63 -7.26 -6.90
CA HIS A 70 -14.44 -8.34 -7.46
C HIS A 70 -13.70 -9.66 -7.33
N ASP A 71 -14.15 -10.52 -6.40
CA ASP A 71 -13.66 -11.89 -6.31
C ASP A 71 -14.25 -12.73 -7.46
N ARG A 72 -13.37 -13.21 -8.35
CA ARG A 72 -13.77 -13.98 -9.53
C ARG A 72 -14.21 -15.41 -9.19
N GLU A 73 -13.80 -15.96 -8.05
CA GLU A 73 -14.14 -17.33 -7.65
C GLU A 73 -15.50 -17.38 -6.96
N THR A 74 -15.76 -16.42 -6.07
CA THR A 74 -16.99 -16.38 -5.27
C THR A 74 -18.07 -15.47 -5.86
N GLY A 75 -17.70 -14.58 -6.78
CA GLY A 75 -18.59 -13.56 -7.34
C GLY A 75 -18.91 -12.41 -6.39
N ILE A 76 -18.25 -12.37 -5.23
CA ILE A 76 -18.48 -11.36 -4.20
C ILE A 76 -17.87 -10.03 -4.64
N ARG A 77 -18.61 -8.97 -4.36
CA ARG A 77 -18.20 -7.59 -4.61
C ARG A 77 -18.05 -6.88 -3.27
N VAL A 78 -16.84 -6.45 -2.95
CA VAL A 78 -16.53 -5.75 -1.70
C VAL A 78 -16.26 -4.29 -2.03
N PRO A 79 -16.93 -3.33 -1.37
CA PRO A 79 -16.61 -1.91 -1.52
C PRO A 79 -15.17 -1.63 -1.07
N VAL A 80 -14.53 -0.71 -1.78
CA VAL A 80 -13.15 -0.30 -1.53
C VAL A 80 -13.06 1.22 -1.56
N LEU A 81 -12.26 1.78 -0.68
CA LEU A 81 -11.72 3.13 -0.81
C LEU A 81 -10.25 3.02 -1.12
N MET A 82 -9.84 3.60 -2.24
CA MET A 82 -8.43 3.75 -2.58
C MET A 82 -8.04 5.20 -2.36
N ALA A 83 -6.98 5.46 -1.61
CA ALA A 83 -6.49 6.80 -1.33
C ALA A 83 -5.00 6.92 -1.66
N SER A 84 -4.64 8.08 -2.21
CA SER A 84 -3.26 8.49 -2.41
C SER A 84 -3.01 9.75 -1.59
N VAL A 85 -1.95 9.71 -0.79
CA VAL A 85 -1.62 10.75 0.18
C VAL A 85 -0.16 11.13 -0.02
N SER A 86 0.14 12.43 0.09
CA SER A 86 1.52 12.89 -0.03
C SER A 86 2.36 12.39 1.14
N ARG A 87 3.65 12.17 0.89
CA ARG A 87 4.63 11.61 1.84
C ARG A 87 4.49 12.17 3.26
N GLU A 88 4.34 13.48 3.38
CA GLU A 88 4.32 14.18 4.67
C GLU A 88 3.11 13.89 5.56
N LYS A 89 2.08 13.21 5.05
CA LYS A 89 0.84 12.88 5.78
C LYS A 89 0.47 11.40 5.74
N VAL A 90 1.04 10.61 4.81
CA VAL A 90 0.53 9.27 4.51
C VAL A 90 0.56 8.32 5.71
N LEU A 91 1.61 8.38 6.54
CA LEU A 91 1.68 7.56 7.75
C LEU A 91 0.70 8.01 8.83
N ASP A 92 0.54 9.32 9.04
CA ASP A 92 -0.43 9.86 9.99
C ASP A 92 -1.85 9.40 9.63
N VAL A 93 -2.22 9.55 8.35
CA VAL A 93 -3.50 9.07 7.81
C VAL A 93 -3.62 7.56 8.01
N TYR A 94 -2.59 6.79 7.65
CA TYR A 94 -2.61 5.34 7.81
C TYR A 94 -2.89 4.94 9.26
N PHE A 95 -2.19 5.53 10.23
CA PHE A 95 -2.38 5.18 11.63
C PHE A 95 -3.77 5.54 12.14
N ASP A 96 -4.35 6.67 11.73
CA ASP A 96 -5.71 7.04 12.13
C ASP A 96 -6.76 6.11 11.51
N LEU A 97 -6.55 5.66 10.25
CA LEU A 97 -7.42 4.66 9.62
C LEU A 97 -7.42 3.34 10.41
N LEU A 98 -6.27 2.92 10.98
CA LEU A 98 -6.21 1.69 11.77
C LEU A 98 -7.10 1.71 13.02
N ASP A 99 -7.45 2.89 13.56
CA ASP A 99 -8.32 2.98 14.73
C ASP A 99 -9.74 2.44 14.48
N GLN A 100 -10.16 2.36 13.21
CA GLN A 100 -11.43 1.76 12.81
C GLN A 100 -11.45 0.23 12.89
N LEU A 101 -10.28 -0.40 13.05
CA LEU A 101 -10.15 -1.85 13.13
C LEU A 101 -10.34 -2.39 14.56
N GLY A 102 -10.52 -1.53 15.56
CA GLY A 102 -10.68 -1.94 16.96
C GLY A 102 -9.35 -2.23 17.67
N THR A 103 -9.41 -2.93 18.82
CA THR A 103 -8.26 -3.00 19.73
C THR A 103 -7.28 -4.15 19.47
N SER A 104 -7.72 -5.19 18.77
CA SER A 104 -6.92 -6.38 18.45
C SER A 104 -7.14 -6.75 16.99
N VAL A 105 -6.03 -6.96 16.27
CA VAL A 105 -5.99 -7.10 14.82
C VAL A 105 -5.05 -8.23 14.42
N ASP A 106 -5.21 -8.71 13.19
CA ASP A 106 -4.21 -9.54 12.51
C ASP A 106 -3.44 -8.64 11.53
N VAL A 107 -2.19 -9.01 11.26
CA VAL A 107 -1.28 -8.28 10.39
C VAL A 107 -0.70 -9.23 9.35
N VAL A 108 -0.68 -8.77 8.11
CA VAL A 108 0.01 -9.42 6.99
C VAL A 108 1.11 -8.47 6.53
N LEU A 109 2.34 -8.95 6.59
CA LEU A 109 3.51 -8.24 6.10
C LEU A 109 3.90 -8.85 4.75
N GLU A 110 4.09 -8.01 3.75
CA GLU A 110 4.37 -8.42 2.36
C GLU A 110 5.74 -7.92 1.92
N THR A 111 6.48 -8.78 1.22
CA THR A 111 7.79 -8.43 0.66
C THR A 111 8.04 -8.97 -0.74
N SER A 112 8.64 -8.14 -1.61
CA SER A 112 9.17 -8.54 -2.93
C SER A 112 10.71 -8.60 -3.01
N HIS A 113 11.44 -8.41 -1.90
CA HIS A 113 12.91 -8.30 -1.90
C HIS A 113 13.65 -9.54 -2.46
N GLU A 114 13.17 -10.76 -2.17
CA GLU A 114 13.90 -12.00 -2.53
C GLU A 114 13.38 -12.70 -3.80
N ARG A 115 12.26 -12.24 -4.37
CA ARG A 115 11.58 -12.95 -5.46
C ARG A 115 11.44 -12.09 -6.70
N ARG A 116 12.14 -12.49 -7.77
CA ARG A 116 11.88 -11.98 -9.13
C ARG A 116 10.52 -12.49 -9.60
N GLY A 117 9.47 -11.71 -9.38
CA GLY A 117 8.12 -11.94 -9.93
C GLY A 117 7.11 -12.55 -8.95
N GLY A 118 7.27 -12.36 -7.64
CA GLY A 118 6.23 -12.67 -6.67
C GLY A 118 6.53 -12.07 -5.29
N HIS A 119 5.52 -12.01 -4.43
CA HIS A 119 5.64 -11.52 -3.06
C HIS A 119 5.68 -12.71 -2.07
N GLN A 120 6.12 -12.44 -0.84
CA GLN A 120 6.01 -13.34 0.29
C GLN A 120 5.14 -12.68 1.35
N ASP A 121 4.11 -13.41 1.79
CA ASP A 121 3.16 -12.95 2.80
C ASP A 121 3.50 -13.61 4.13
N LEU A 122 3.66 -12.80 5.17
CA LEU A 122 4.05 -13.20 6.52
C LEU A 122 2.93 -12.77 7.49
N TYR A 123 2.46 -13.69 8.31
CA TYR A 123 1.24 -13.50 9.10
C TYR A 123 1.55 -13.40 10.59
N ARG A 124 0.93 -12.41 11.26
CA ARG A 124 0.85 -12.30 12.72
C ARG A 124 -0.60 -12.15 13.14
N GLU A 125 -1.14 -13.12 13.87
CA GLU A 125 -2.53 -13.09 14.35
C GLU A 125 -2.63 -12.54 15.76
N GLU A 126 -3.67 -11.76 16.07
CA GLU A 126 -3.98 -11.30 17.43
C GLU A 126 -2.85 -10.44 18.06
N ILE A 127 -2.64 -9.25 17.50
CA ILE A 127 -1.79 -8.19 18.08
C ILE A 127 -2.65 -7.03 18.56
N ASP A 128 -2.34 -6.49 19.75
CA ASP A 128 -2.99 -5.28 20.23
C ASP A 128 -2.60 -4.09 19.35
N LEU A 129 -3.59 -3.34 18.86
CA LEU A 129 -3.37 -2.23 17.93
C LEU A 129 -2.36 -1.18 18.46
N PRO A 130 -2.37 -0.78 19.76
CA PRO A 130 -1.36 0.14 20.29
C PRO A 130 0.07 -0.42 20.21
N ILE A 131 0.24 -1.74 20.38
CA ILE A 131 1.55 -2.40 20.26
C ILE A 131 1.98 -2.39 18.80
N LEU A 132 1.08 -2.75 17.89
CA LEU A 132 1.34 -2.70 16.45
C LEU A 132 1.78 -1.30 16.01
N LYS A 133 0.99 -0.26 16.34
CA LYS A 133 1.34 1.14 16.03
C LYS A 133 2.71 1.49 16.56
N SER A 134 2.99 1.18 17.83
CA SER A 134 4.30 1.45 18.45
C SER A 134 5.45 0.78 17.71
N ILE A 135 5.28 -0.45 17.22
CA ILE A 135 6.30 -1.13 16.42
C ILE A 135 6.46 -0.41 15.08
N LEU A 136 5.37 -0.13 14.37
CA LEU A 136 5.42 0.50 13.04
C LEU A 136 6.04 1.90 13.07
N TYR A 137 5.84 2.67 14.14
CA TYR A 137 6.50 3.97 14.37
C TYR A 137 8.04 3.86 14.43
N ASP A 138 8.61 2.71 14.81
CA ASP A 138 10.06 2.50 14.79
C ASP A 138 10.59 2.23 13.36
N PHE A 139 9.71 2.03 12.37
CA PHE A 139 10.03 1.62 11.00
C PHE A 139 9.42 2.57 9.94
N GLU A 140 9.19 3.84 10.26
CA GLU A 140 8.60 4.81 9.33
C GLU A 140 9.36 4.91 8.00
N ASP A 141 10.70 4.95 8.05
CA ASP A 141 11.53 5.03 6.85
C ASP A 141 11.31 3.82 5.93
N LEU A 142 11.26 2.61 6.49
CA LEU A 142 10.93 1.39 5.73
C LEU A 142 9.53 1.50 5.11
N LEU A 143 8.53 1.87 5.92
CA LEU A 143 7.15 1.94 5.47
C LEU A 143 6.94 2.99 4.37
N LEU A 144 7.62 4.14 4.45
CA LEU A 144 7.53 5.21 3.46
C LEU A 144 8.33 4.91 2.20
N ASP A 145 9.58 4.48 2.34
CA ASP A 145 10.58 4.59 1.27
C ASP A 145 10.99 3.28 0.63
N ASP A 146 10.51 2.17 1.16
CA ASP A 146 10.75 0.88 0.54
C ASP A 146 9.61 0.47 -0.38
N GLY A 147 9.88 0.43 -1.69
CA GLY A 147 8.96 -0.05 -2.73
C GLY A 147 8.82 -1.56 -2.80
N CYS A 148 9.33 -2.30 -1.81
CA CYS A 148 9.21 -3.74 -1.72
C CYS A 148 8.45 -4.19 -0.46
N THR A 149 8.00 -3.29 0.40
CA THR A 149 7.30 -3.58 1.65
C THR A 149 5.84 -3.12 1.57
N GLY A 150 4.94 -4.06 1.80
CA GLY A 150 3.51 -3.84 2.00
C GLY A 150 3.04 -4.34 3.36
N LEU A 151 1.93 -3.79 3.84
CA LEU A 151 1.36 -4.12 5.14
C LEU A 151 -0.18 -4.08 5.05
N ALA A 152 -0.83 -5.18 5.39
CA ALA A 152 -2.28 -5.22 5.55
C ALA A 152 -2.64 -5.51 7.02
N VAL A 153 -3.57 -4.73 7.56
CA VAL A 153 -4.07 -4.89 8.93
C VAL A 153 -5.56 -5.10 8.86
N LEU A 154 -6.06 -6.10 9.58
CA LEU A 154 -7.45 -6.51 9.52
C LEU A 154 -7.95 -6.96 10.89
N ASN A 155 -9.26 -6.91 11.09
CA ASN A 155 -9.86 -7.54 12.28
C ASN A 155 -10.64 -8.79 11.86
N PRO A 156 -10.36 -9.99 12.39
CA PRO A 156 -11.14 -11.18 12.03
C PRO A 156 -12.61 -11.13 12.51
N ASN A 157 -12.93 -10.26 13.47
CA ASN A 157 -14.26 -10.10 14.05
C ASN A 157 -15.09 -8.97 13.40
N ILE A 158 -14.43 -8.04 12.72
CA ILE A 158 -15.07 -6.91 12.02
C ILE A 158 -14.56 -6.97 10.58
N PRO A 159 -15.41 -7.17 9.56
CA PRO A 159 -14.98 -7.41 8.18
C PRO A 159 -14.43 -6.15 7.50
N LEU A 160 -13.37 -5.59 8.09
CA LEU A 160 -12.64 -4.40 7.68
C LEU A 160 -11.16 -4.74 7.58
N GLU A 161 -10.52 -4.14 6.58
CA GLU A 161 -9.09 -4.24 6.33
C GLU A 161 -8.58 -2.88 5.86
N VAL A 162 -7.39 -2.51 6.33
CA VAL A 162 -6.64 -1.35 5.86
C VAL A 162 -5.27 -1.83 5.39
N GLN A 163 -4.99 -1.58 4.12
CA GLN A 163 -3.74 -1.93 3.47
C GLN A 163 -2.92 -0.66 3.19
N PHE A 164 -1.63 -0.74 3.46
CA PHE A 164 -0.61 0.18 2.97
C PHE A 164 0.35 -0.62 2.09
N ASP A 165 0.16 -0.54 0.78
CA ASP A 165 0.84 -1.43 -0.16
C ASP A 165 2.25 -0.94 -0.55
N GLU A 166 2.96 -1.71 -1.36
CA GLU A 166 4.29 -1.34 -1.86
C GLU A 166 4.28 -0.09 -2.75
N HIS A 167 3.11 0.27 -3.29
CA HIS A 167 2.87 1.50 -4.06
C HIS A 167 2.55 2.72 -3.20
N LYS A 168 2.51 2.55 -1.88
CA LYS A 168 2.19 3.57 -0.89
C LYS A 168 0.79 4.14 -1.07
N LEU A 169 -0.12 3.31 -1.57
CA LEU A 169 -1.54 3.57 -1.58
C LEU A 169 -2.17 3.04 -0.29
N LEU A 170 -3.15 3.77 0.21
CA LEU A 170 -4.00 3.33 1.31
C LEU A 170 -5.25 2.71 0.71
N ILE A 171 -5.55 1.46 1.06
CA ILE A 171 -6.69 0.74 0.52
C ILE A 171 -7.51 0.19 1.67
N MET A 172 -8.77 0.61 1.77
CA MET A 172 -9.69 0.18 2.82
C MET A 172 -10.78 -0.68 2.21
N TYR A 173 -10.97 -1.87 2.76
CA TYR A 173 -11.99 -2.83 2.33
C TYR A 173 -13.05 -2.99 3.41
N GLY A 174 -14.33 -3.05 3.00
CA GLY A 174 -15.43 -3.23 3.95
C GLY A 174 -16.80 -2.87 3.39
N GLU A 175 -17.86 -3.30 4.05
CA GLU A 175 -19.24 -2.99 3.62
C GLU A 175 -19.67 -1.56 3.94
N ASN A 176 -19.16 -0.98 5.04
CA ASN A 176 -19.43 0.39 5.45
C ASN A 176 -18.10 1.13 5.65
N LEU A 177 -17.81 2.08 4.76
CA LEU A 177 -16.56 2.83 4.75
C LEU A 177 -16.74 4.32 5.07
N VAL A 178 -17.85 4.70 5.71
CA VAL A 178 -18.12 6.10 6.06
C VAL A 178 -17.10 6.63 7.06
N ASP A 179 -16.78 5.86 8.11
CA ASP A 179 -15.83 6.31 9.14
C ASP A 179 -14.41 6.51 8.57
N PHE A 180 -14.03 5.74 7.54
CA PHE A 180 -12.77 5.96 6.82
C PHE A 180 -12.81 7.23 5.96
N GLN A 181 -13.95 7.55 5.33
CA GLN A 181 -14.11 8.80 4.56
C GLN A 181 -13.99 10.02 5.46
N ASP A 182 -14.61 9.98 6.65
CA ASP A 182 -14.53 11.07 7.62
C ASP A 182 -13.07 11.38 7.98
N ILE A 183 -12.25 10.34 8.20
CA ILE A 183 -10.80 10.51 8.42
C ILE A 183 -10.12 11.13 7.21
N LEU A 184 -10.36 10.62 6.00
CA LEU A 184 -9.75 11.16 4.77
C LEU A 184 -10.11 12.65 4.58
N ASP A 185 -11.36 13.02 4.85
CA ASP A 185 -11.87 14.39 4.78
C ASP A 185 -11.20 15.31 5.82
N GLU A 186 -10.96 14.83 7.05
CA GLU A 186 -10.22 15.57 8.09
C GLU A 186 -8.79 15.92 7.66
N TYR A 187 -8.15 15.04 6.89
CA TYR A 187 -6.82 15.29 6.32
C TYR A 187 -6.83 16.15 5.05
N GLY A 188 -8.02 16.52 4.57
CA GLY A 188 -8.25 17.33 3.37
C GLY A 188 -8.10 16.56 2.06
N LEU A 189 -8.35 15.24 2.08
CA LEU A 189 -8.34 14.39 0.89
C LEU A 189 -9.74 14.39 0.27
N GLU A 190 -9.89 14.99 -0.91
CA GLU A 190 -11.19 15.04 -1.59
C GLU A 190 -11.50 13.73 -2.32
N ALA A 191 -12.79 13.37 -2.36
CA ALA A 191 -13.29 12.33 -3.26
C ALA A 191 -13.11 12.74 -4.73
N ARG A 192 -12.44 11.89 -5.51
CA ARG A 192 -12.13 12.10 -6.93
C ARG A 192 -12.39 10.82 -7.70
N GLU A 193 -13.63 10.64 -8.12
CA GLU A 193 -14.08 9.41 -8.79
C GLU A 193 -13.33 9.09 -10.11
N GLU A 194 -12.80 10.12 -10.78
CA GLU A 194 -12.06 9.98 -12.04
C GLU A 194 -10.53 9.96 -11.84
N MET A 195 -10.06 10.02 -10.59
CA MET A 195 -8.64 9.96 -10.27
C MET A 195 -8.06 8.61 -10.68
N LYS A 196 -6.81 8.62 -11.17
CA LYS A 196 -6.03 7.42 -11.45
C LYS A 196 -4.91 7.26 -10.44
N PHE A 197 -4.63 6.02 -10.07
CA PHE A 197 -3.51 5.68 -9.21
C PHE A 197 -2.27 5.31 -10.01
N ILE A 198 -1.10 5.42 -9.38
CA ILE A 198 0.19 5.10 -10.01
C ILE A 198 0.25 3.66 -10.55
N THR A 199 -0.52 2.75 -9.94
CA THR A 199 -0.70 1.35 -10.35
C THR A 199 -1.46 1.17 -11.67
N GLU A 200 -2.17 2.21 -12.14
CA GLU A 200 -2.92 2.17 -13.40
C GLU A 200 -2.06 2.55 -14.63
N ALA A 201 -0.78 2.82 -14.42
CA ALA A 201 0.22 3.04 -15.46
C ALA A 201 1.50 2.28 -15.13
N GLU A 202 2.42 2.27 -16.10
CA GLU A 202 3.78 1.80 -15.85
C GLU A 202 4.42 2.62 -14.71
N HIS A 203 5.14 1.95 -13.83
CA HIS A 203 5.87 2.54 -12.72
C HIS A 203 7.03 1.61 -12.33
N VAL A 204 7.94 2.11 -11.51
CA VAL A 204 9.08 1.35 -11.00
C VAL A 204 9.15 1.48 -9.48
N HIS A 205 9.51 0.37 -8.83
CA HIS A 205 9.81 0.34 -7.39
C HIS A 205 11.28 0.63 -7.14
N SER A 206 11.57 1.17 -5.97
CA SER A 206 12.90 1.48 -5.47
C SER A 206 13.03 0.91 -4.07
N SER A 207 14.13 0.22 -3.83
CA SER A 207 14.44 -0.46 -2.57
C SER A 207 15.97 -0.53 -2.39
N SER A 208 16.43 -0.97 -1.22
CA SER A 208 17.84 -1.10 -0.88
C SER A 208 18.11 -2.31 0.03
N GLU A 209 19.37 -2.75 0.10
CA GLU A 209 19.77 -3.79 1.06
C GLU A 209 19.56 -3.35 2.51
N ASP A 210 19.56 -2.04 2.78
CA ASP A 210 19.28 -1.50 4.11
C ASP A 210 17.81 -1.69 4.47
N PHE A 211 16.89 -1.47 3.52
CA PHE A 211 15.47 -1.74 3.71
C PHE A 211 15.19 -3.24 3.84
N ALA A 212 15.85 -4.10 3.07
CA ALA A 212 15.75 -5.54 3.26
C ALA A 212 16.13 -5.96 4.70
N ARG A 213 17.19 -5.37 5.27
CA ARG A 213 17.59 -5.63 6.66
C ARG A 213 16.60 -5.06 7.68
N GLN A 214 16.01 -3.89 7.42
CA GLN A 214 14.97 -3.32 8.28
C GLN A 214 13.69 -4.14 8.25
N PHE A 215 13.29 -4.66 7.08
CA PHE A 215 12.17 -5.57 6.92
C PHE A 215 12.33 -6.82 7.79
N GLU A 216 13.51 -7.44 7.75
CA GLU A 216 13.83 -8.59 8.60
C GLU A 216 13.74 -8.26 10.10
N GLN A 217 14.17 -7.05 10.49
CA GLN A 217 14.01 -6.58 11.87
C GLN A 217 12.54 -6.36 12.25
N LEU A 218 11.73 -5.78 11.36
CA LEU A 218 10.29 -5.60 11.56
C LEU A 218 9.60 -6.96 11.73
N LYS A 219 9.90 -7.92 10.86
CA LYS A 219 9.43 -9.32 10.97
C LYS A 219 9.72 -9.90 12.36
N CYS A 220 10.96 -9.78 12.84
CA CYS A 220 11.35 -10.23 14.17
C CYS A 220 10.62 -9.48 15.29
N ARG A 221 10.41 -8.15 15.17
CA ARG A 221 9.72 -7.34 16.18
C ARG A 221 8.23 -7.66 16.28
N LEU A 222 7.59 -8.02 15.17
CA LEU A 222 6.21 -8.50 15.13
C LEU A 222 6.07 -9.93 15.67
N GLY A 223 7.18 -10.64 15.89
CA GLY A 223 7.17 -12.04 16.33
C GLY A 223 6.60 -12.96 15.26
N ILE A 224 6.88 -12.68 13.98
CA ILE A 224 6.54 -13.57 12.88
C ILE A 224 7.66 -14.60 12.76
N ASP A 225 7.38 -15.83 13.15
CA ASP A 225 8.32 -16.94 13.03
C ASP A 225 8.35 -17.48 11.60
N GLU A 226 9.52 -17.92 11.16
CA GLU A 226 9.67 -18.71 9.94
C GLU A 226 9.34 -20.18 10.27
N ASP A 227 8.20 -20.67 9.77
CA ASP A 227 7.90 -22.11 9.76
C ASP A 227 8.88 -22.90 8.87
#